data_AF-W5IK72-F1
#
_entry.id   AF-W5IK72-F1
#
_cell.length_a   1.000
_cell.length_b   1.000
_cell.length_c   1.000
_cell.angle_alpha   90.00
_cell.angle_beta   90.00
_cell.angle_gamma   90.00
#
_symmetry.space_group_name_H-M   'P 1'
#
loop_
_entity.id
_entity.type
_entity.pdbx_description
1 polymer ?
#
loop_
_entity_poly.entity_id
_entity_poly.type
_entity_poly.pdbx_seq_one_letter_code
_entity_poly.pdbx_strand_id
1 'polypeptide(L)'
;MEITIAEVLDSLPAQSLDTPLKESFLLGFDTETTGTRAGKDAIVSASLVLRNPALGFNGDSTQDWIINPGIPMNPRASQVNGFTDDYLREHGANQADSIALIANSIIKAQIRNIPLLAYNAPFDITMLNGDLQKLGQETLAGQLLVADQTGNDSSWSSKSDSESNSNSEDEQEKNKKRELLIVDPLVIDRALSHRSGKRTLTDTTYYYGVQPHGSFHDATADTIAAVDLIAPISEAYPQAGDLPVGQLMDWQRRAHQAWKKQFNDYLLSRGRKPVTDSWFPR
;
A
#
# COMPACT_ATOMS: atom_id res chain seq x y z
N MET A 1 -18.24 0.40 22.00
CA MET A 1 -16.90 0.10 21.45
C MET A 1 -16.94 0.51 20.00
N GLU A 2 -16.01 1.34 19.57
CA GLU A 2 -15.79 1.60 18.14
C GLU A 2 -15.37 0.29 17.47
N ILE A 3 -15.92 0.00 16.29
CA ILE A 3 -15.56 -1.18 15.51
C ILE A 3 -14.20 -0.88 14.87
N THR A 4 -13.24 -1.77 15.06
CA THR A 4 -11.90 -1.63 14.49
C THR A 4 -11.91 -1.93 12.98
N ILE A 5 -10.94 -1.39 12.24
CA ILE A 5 -10.85 -1.67 10.79
C ILE A 5 -10.67 -3.17 10.51
N ALA A 6 -9.99 -3.90 11.41
CA ALA A 6 -9.80 -5.34 11.32
C ALA A 6 -11.12 -6.13 11.45
N GLU A 7 -12.05 -5.67 12.29
CA GLU A 7 -13.39 -6.26 12.43
C GLU A 7 -14.27 -5.93 11.22
N VAL A 8 -14.19 -4.71 10.70
CA VAL A 8 -14.88 -4.35 9.43
C VAL A 8 -14.38 -5.24 8.30
N LEU A 9 -13.05 -5.36 8.13
CA LEU A 9 -12.43 -6.23 7.15
C LEU A 9 -12.88 -7.69 7.32
N ASP A 10 -12.99 -8.18 8.56
CA ASP A 10 -13.45 -9.55 8.81
C ASP A 10 -14.85 -9.84 8.25
N SER A 11 -15.72 -8.84 8.30
CA SER A 11 -17.11 -8.92 7.83
C SER A 11 -17.26 -8.83 6.30
N LEU A 12 -16.23 -8.35 5.59
CA LEU A 12 -16.29 -8.18 4.15
C LEU A 12 -16.04 -9.49 3.41
N PRO A 13 -16.78 -9.77 2.31
CA PRO A 13 -16.43 -10.86 1.41
C PRO A 13 -15.12 -10.57 0.69
N ALA A 14 -14.48 -11.62 0.17
CA ALA A 14 -13.39 -11.43 -0.78
C ALA A 14 -13.96 -10.80 -2.07
N GLN A 15 -13.31 -9.75 -2.56
CA GLN A 15 -13.61 -9.17 -3.86
C GLN A 15 -12.97 -9.99 -5.00
N SER A 16 -13.55 -9.93 -6.19
CA SER A 16 -12.99 -10.57 -7.38
C SER A 16 -11.70 -9.89 -7.82
N LEU A 17 -10.73 -10.66 -8.33
CA LEU A 17 -9.56 -10.09 -9.00
C LEU A 17 -9.92 -9.39 -10.33
N ASP A 18 -11.09 -9.69 -10.88
CA ASP A 18 -11.64 -9.04 -12.07
C ASP A 18 -12.33 -7.70 -11.76
N THR A 19 -12.49 -7.35 -10.48
CA THR A 19 -13.10 -6.07 -10.09
C THR A 19 -12.28 -4.90 -10.67
N PRO A 20 -12.91 -3.97 -11.41
CA PRO A 20 -12.24 -2.77 -11.90
C PRO A 20 -11.72 -1.90 -10.76
N LEU A 21 -10.57 -1.23 -10.95
CA LEU A 21 -10.00 -0.33 -9.94
C LEU A 21 -11.02 0.70 -9.41
N LYS A 22 -11.83 1.30 -10.29
CA LYS A 22 -12.83 2.31 -9.93
C LYS A 22 -13.98 1.75 -9.05
N GLU A 23 -14.16 0.44 -9.04
CA GLU A 23 -15.20 -0.30 -8.30
C GLU A 23 -14.62 -1.14 -7.16
N SER A 24 -13.30 -1.06 -6.92
CA SER A 24 -12.60 -1.84 -5.90
C SER A 24 -12.74 -1.20 -4.52
N PHE A 25 -12.93 -2.02 -3.48
CA PHE A 25 -12.55 -1.59 -2.14
C PHE A 25 -11.04 -1.34 -2.13
N LEU A 26 -10.61 -0.35 -1.34
CA LEU A 26 -9.20 0.00 -1.21
C LEU A 26 -8.87 0.17 0.26
N LEU A 27 -7.73 -0.37 0.68
CA LEU A 27 -7.16 -0.08 1.99
C LEU A 27 -6.03 0.93 1.80
N GLY A 28 -6.30 2.21 2.04
CA GLY A 28 -5.27 3.25 2.10
C GLY A 28 -4.30 3.02 3.24
N PHE A 29 -3.03 3.34 3.02
CA PHE A 29 -1.96 3.28 4.02
C PHE A 29 -0.94 4.39 3.80
N ASP A 30 -0.55 5.04 4.88
CA ASP A 30 0.49 6.06 4.94
C ASP A 30 1.23 5.99 6.28
N THR A 31 2.50 6.41 6.29
CA THR A 31 3.34 6.41 7.49
C THR A 31 4.11 7.71 7.67
N GLU A 32 4.22 8.12 8.93
CA GLU A 32 5.22 9.05 9.39
C GLU A 32 6.32 8.32 10.17
N THR A 33 7.56 8.74 9.98
CA THR A 33 8.73 7.94 10.39
C THR A 33 9.81 8.77 11.04
N THR A 34 10.67 8.14 11.85
CA THR A 34 11.84 8.79 12.45
C THR A 34 12.90 9.20 11.42
N GLY A 35 12.80 8.71 10.18
CA GLY A 35 13.74 8.89 9.08
C GLY A 35 13.42 7.92 7.94
N THR A 36 14.24 7.89 6.89
CA THR A 36 13.89 7.21 5.63
C THR A 36 14.56 5.84 5.44
N ARG A 37 15.20 5.27 6.46
CA ARG A 37 16.02 4.06 6.34
C ARG A 37 15.37 2.89 7.09
N ALA A 38 14.59 2.08 6.38
CA ALA A 38 13.99 0.88 6.94
C ALA A 38 14.97 -0.01 7.72
N GLY A 39 14.52 -0.51 8.87
CA GLY A 39 15.30 -1.31 9.81
C GLY A 39 16.29 -0.51 10.68
N LYS A 40 16.50 0.79 10.38
CA LYS A 40 17.27 1.71 11.23
C LYS A 40 16.37 2.79 11.84
N ASP A 41 15.59 3.43 10.98
CA ASP A 41 14.50 4.32 11.34
C ASP A 41 13.22 3.49 11.54
N ALA A 42 12.22 4.07 12.17
CA ALA A 42 11.00 3.40 12.60
C ALA A 42 9.75 4.25 12.34
N ILE A 43 8.59 3.61 12.26
CA ILE A 43 7.30 4.28 12.15
C ILE A 43 6.94 4.94 13.49
N VAL A 44 6.48 6.18 13.43
CA VAL A 44 6.00 6.98 14.58
C VAL A 44 4.51 7.30 14.47
N SER A 45 3.95 7.28 13.27
CA SER A 45 2.51 7.29 13.04
C SER A 45 2.17 6.52 11.78
N ALA A 46 0.98 5.94 11.76
CA ALA A 46 0.43 5.26 10.58
C ALA A 46 -1.08 5.46 10.55
N SER A 47 -1.65 5.43 9.35
CA SER A 47 -3.10 5.43 9.15
C SER A 47 -3.51 4.31 8.21
N LEU A 48 -4.67 3.72 8.47
CA LEU A 48 -5.37 2.85 7.53
C LEU A 48 -6.77 3.41 7.26
N VAL A 49 -7.13 3.47 5.98
CA VAL A 49 -8.44 3.95 5.51
C VAL A 49 -9.05 2.90 4.59
N LEU A 50 -10.07 2.19 5.05
CA LEU A 50 -10.83 1.28 4.20
C LEU A 50 -11.94 2.06 3.50
N ARG A 51 -11.78 2.23 2.19
CA ARG A 51 -12.72 2.92 1.31
C ARG A 51 -13.64 1.94 0.60
N ASN A 52 -14.94 2.16 0.75
CA ASN A 52 -15.95 1.60 -0.15
C ASN A 52 -16.16 2.57 -1.33
N PRO A 53 -15.87 2.17 -2.58
CA PRO A 53 -15.98 3.05 -3.74
C PRO A 53 -17.41 3.55 -3.98
N ALA A 54 -18.43 2.81 -3.54
CA ALA A 54 -19.82 3.22 -3.67
C ALA A 54 -20.26 4.27 -2.63
N LEU A 55 -19.57 4.37 -1.49
CA LEU A 55 -19.91 5.30 -0.41
C LEU A 55 -19.00 6.52 -0.37
N GLY A 56 -17.80 6.43 -0.96
CA GLY A 56 -16.80 7.49 -0.92
C GLY A 56 -16.34 7.79 0.50
N PHE A 57 -15.77 8.98 0.70
CA PHE A 57 -15.22 9.47 1.97
C PHE A 57 -16.16 9.27 3.18
N ASN A 58 -17.46 9.53 3.03
CA ASN A 58 -18.42 9.43 4.14
C ASN A 58 -18.65 7.99 4.63
N GLY A 59 -18.23 6.98 3.87
CA GLY A 59 -18.32 5.57 4.23
C GLY A 59 -16.99 4.97 4.72
N ASP A 60 -15.97 5.79 4.92
CA ASP A 60 -14.65 5.31 5.30
C ASP A 60 -14.65 4.73 6.72
N SER A 61 -13.95 3.59 6.87
CA SER A 61 -13.52 3.10 8.17
C SER A 61 -12.05 3.42 8.33
N THR A 62 -11.71 4.23 9.33
CA THR A 62 -10.36 4.73 9.57
C THR A 62 -9.80 4.17 10.87
N GLN A 63 -8.49 3.93 10.91
CA GLN A 63 -7.78 3.63 12.14
C GLN A 63 -6.38 4.21 12.10
N ASP A 64 -5.98 4.88 13.18
CA ASP A 64 -4.74 5.63 13.26
C ASP A 64 -3.91 5.19 14.46
N TRP A 65 -2.60 5.29 14.33
CA TRP A 65 -1.65 4.97 15.37
C TRP A 65 -0.67 6.13 15.57
N ILE A 66 -0.43 6.47 16.84
CA ILE A 66 0.77 7.17 17.27
C ILE A 66 1.62 6.15 18.02
N ILE A 67 2.89 6.02 17.64
CA ILE A 67 3.75 4.91 18.05
C ILE A 67 5.01 5.48 18.68
N ASN A 68 5.39 4.95 19.83
CA ASN A 68 6.70 5.21 20.43
C ASN A 68 7.69 4.10 20.04
N PRO A 69 8.60 4.33 19.07
CA PRO A 69 9.56 3.32 18.66
C PRO A 69 10.76 3.18 19.61
N GLY A 70 10.84 4.01 20.67
CA GLY A 70 11.94 4.00 21.64
C GLY A 70 13.30 4.40 21.05
N ILE A 71 13.33 5.02 19.87
CA ILE A 71 14.55 5.55 19.23
C ILE A 71 14.39 7.05 18.96
N PRO A 72 15.50 7.82 18.92
CA PRO A 72 15.43 9.26 18.69
C PRO A 72 14.86 9.63 17.33
N MET A 73 14.06 10.69 17.33
CA MET A 73 13.51 11.33 16.16
C MET A 73 14.60 12.10 15.39
N ASN A 74 14.72 11.87 14.07
CA ASN A 74 15.63 12.68 13.28
C ASN A 74 15.11 14.13 13.19
N PRO A 75 15.95 15.16 13.46
CA PRO A 75 15.50 16.56 13.42
C PRO A 75 14.90 17.00 12.08
N ARG A 76 15.36 16.46 10.95
CA ARG A 76 14.80 16.79 9.64
C ARG A 76 13.45 16.14 9.41
N ALA A 77 13.24 14.92 9.87
CA ALA A 77 11.94 14.26 9.77
C ALA A 77 10.93 14.95 10.71
N SER A 78 11.36 15.33 11.92
CA SER A 78 10.55 16.11 12.87
C SER A 78 10.10 17.46 12.29
N GLN A 79 10.95 18.13 11.50
CA GLN A 79 10.56 19.36 10.80
C GLN A 79 9.49 19.14 9.72
N VAL A 80 9.37 17.94 9.19
CA VAL A 80 8.39 17.59 8.15
C VAL A 80 7.06 17.19 8.77
N ASN A 81 7.10 16.30 9.77
CA ASN A 81 5.89 15.68 10.32
C ASN A 81 5.50 16.13 11.73
N GLY A 82 6.29 17.01 12.35
CA GLY A 82 5.97 17.63 13.63
C GLY A 82 6.13 16.73 14.87
N PHE A 83 6.45 15.44 14.72
CA PHE A 83 6.64 14.56 15.87
C PHE A 83 7.94 14.89 16.61
N THR A 84 7.87 14.82 17.95
CA THR A 84 9.01 15.03 18.85
C THR A 84 9.19 13.83 19.77
N ASP A 85 10.42 13.61 20.26
CA ASP A 85 10.71 12.52 21.21
C ASP A 85 9.81 12.57 22.45
N ASP A 86 9.55 13.77 22.97
CA ASP A 86 8.71 13.95 24.16
C ASP A 86 7.24 13.60 23.88
N TYR A 87 6.69 14.05 22.75
CA TYR A 87 5.32 13.75 22.35
C TYR A 87 5.12 12.24 22.14
N LEU A 88 6.04 11.59 21.42
CA LEU A 88 5.97 10.15 21.18
C LEU A 88 6.11 9.35 22.48
N ARG A 89 6.95 9.81 23.42
CA ARG A 89 7.10 9.17 24.73
C ARG A 89 5.85 9.27 25.59
N GLU A 90 5.12 10.38 25.51
CA GLU A 90 3.92 10.63 26.30
C GLU A 90 2.67 9.97 25.70
N HIS A 91 2.53 10.01 24.37
CA HIS A 91 1.29 9.65 23.67
C HIS A 91 1.40 8.40 22.80
N GLY A 92 2.61 7.95 22.47
CA GLY A 92 2.83 6.82 21.57
C GLY A 92 2.57 5.48 22.24
N ALA A 93 1.84 4.62 21.52
CA ALA A 93 1.60 3.23 21.90
C ALA A 93 2.86 2.37 21.72
N ASN A 94 2.80 1.14 22.24
CA ASN A 94 3.86 0.15 22.06
C ASN A 94 4.07 -0.16 20.56
N GLN A 95 5.32 -0.14 20.10
CA GLN A 95 5.66 -0.40 18.71
C GLN A 95 5.28 -1.81 18.26
N ALA A 96 5.60 -2.85 19.04
CA ALA A 96 5.36 -4.23 18.63
C ALA A 96 3.87 -4.51 18.44
N ASP A 97 3.03 -4.06 19.38
CA ASP A 97 1.59 -4.24 19.31
C ASP A 97 0.99 -3.46 18.13
N SER A 98 1.41 -2.21 17.94
CA SER A 98 0.89 -1.35 16.87
C SER A 98 1.25 -1.88 15.48
N ILE A 99 2.52 -2.25 15.27
CA ILE A 99 3.00 -2.80 14.00
C ILE A 99 2.31 -4.14 13.68
N ALA A 100 2.11 -5.00 14.69
CA ALA A 100 1.38 -6.25 14.51
C ALA A 100 -0.09 -6.03 14.10
N LEU A 101 -0.77 -5.05 14.71
CA LEU A 101 -2.16 -4.70 14.36
C LEU A 101 -2.28 -4.13 12.94
N ILE A 102 -1.36 -3.24 12.54
CA ILE A 102 -1.32 -2.67 11.19
C ILE A 102 -1.09 -3.80 10.17
N ALA A 103 -0.05 -4.61 10.35
CA ALA A 103 0.27 -5.71 9.46
C ALA A 103 -0.89 -6.71 9.33
N ASN A 104 -1.49 -7.12 10.46
CA ASN A 104 -2.65 -8.02 10.45
C ASN A 104 -3.84 -7.43 9.68
N SER A 105 -4.13 -6.14 9.84
CA SER A 105 -5.20 -5.46 9.08
C SER A 105 -4.91 -5.46 7.58
N ILE A 106 -3.67 -5.19 7.19
CA ILE A 106 -3.23 -5.28 5.78
C ILE A 106 -3.40 -6.70 5.25
N ILE A 107 -2.95 -7.73 5.99
CA ILE A 107 -3.11 -9.13 5.58
C ILE A 107 -4.59 -9.49 5.41
N LYS A 108 -5.47 -9.06 6.33
CA LYS A 108 -6.92 -9.29 6.22
C LYS A 108 -7.56 -8.69 4.98
N ALA A 109 -7.09 -7.51 4.54
CA ALA A 109 -7.50 -6.92 3.27
C ALA A 109 -6.95 -7.71 2.08
N GLN A 110 -5.66 -8.05 2.11
CA GLN A 110 -4.99 -8.79 1.03
C GLN A 110 -5.60 -10.17 0.79
N ILE A 111 -5.93 -10.93 1.84
CA ILE A 111 -6.57 -12.25 1.68
C ILE A 111 -7.97 -12.14 1.03
N ARG A 112 -8.61 -10.97 1.13
CA ARG A 112 -9.89 -10.63 0.49
C ARG A 112 -9.71 -9.97 -0.89
N ASN A 113 -8.50 -9.95 -1.42
CA ASN A 113 -8.13 -9.29 -2.68
C ASN A 113 -8.38 -7.78 -2.69
N ILE A 114 -8.49 -7.14 -1.52
CA ILE A 114 -8.58 -5.69 -1.38
C ILE A 114 -7.15 -5.12 -1.50
N PRO A 115 -6.84 -4.31 -2.52
CA PRO A 115 -5.50 -3.77 -2.68
C PRO A 115 -5.13 -2.79 -1.57
N LEU A 116 -3.85 -2.80 -1.21
CA LEU A 116 -3.23 -1.79 -0.36
C LEU A 116 -2.88 -0.59 -1.25
N LEU A 117 -3.42 0.58 -0.94
CA LEU A 117 -3.16 1.82 -1.66
C LEU A 117 -2.21 2.68 -0.85
N ALA A 118 -1.09 3.10 -1.44
CA ALA A 118 -0.17 4.06 -0.83
C ALA A 118 0.44 4.95 -1.92
N TYR A 119 0.62 6.24 -1.63
CA TYR A 119 1.20 7.18 -2.59
C TYR A 119 2.73 7.11 -2.52
N ASN A 120 3.40 6.67 -3.59
CA ASN A 120 4.81 6.23 -3.51
C ASN A 120 4.97 5.01 -2.58
N ALA A 121 4.09 4.02 -2.76
CA ALA A 121 3.95 2.81 -1.95
C ALA A 121 5.24 2.07 -1.55
N PRO A 122 6.32 2.02 -2.36
CA PRO A 122 7.57 1.41 -1.93
C PRO A 122 8.10 1.95 -0.61
N PHE A 123 7.87 3.22 -0.27
CA PHE A 123 8.36 3.82 0.96
C PHE A 123 7.71 3.19 2.20
N ASP A 124 6.39 3.32 2.33
CA ASP A 124 5.62 2.88 3.50
C ASP A 124 5.74 1.37 3.72
N ILE A 125 5.66 0.60 2.64
CA ILE A 125 5.80 -0.87 2.70
C ILE A 125 7.21 -1.27 3.12
N THR A 126 8.25 -0.57 2.66
CA THR A 126 9.63 -0.85 3.05
C THR A 126 9.86 -0.48 4.52
N MET A 127 9.30 0.64 5.00
CA MET A 127 9.37 1.04 6.40
C MET A 127 8.67 0.04 7.32
N LEU A 128 7.45 -0.38 6.98
CA LEU A 128 6.71 -1.39 7.74
C LEU A 128 7.43 -2.74 7.76
N ASN A 129 7.96 -3.20 6.62
CA ASN A 129 8.77 -4.42 6.59
C ASN A 129 10.05 -4.31 7.43
N GLY A 130 10.67 -3.13 7.47
CA GLY A 130 11.83 -2.88 8.32
C GLY A 130 11.52 -3.00 9.80
N ASP A 131 10.40 -2.45 10.25
CA ASP A 131 9.94 -2.58 11.64
C ASP A 131 9.53 -4.01 11.97
N LEU A 132 8.78 -4.69 11.08
CA LEU A 132 8.46 -6.12 11.21
C LEU A 132 9.71 -6.97 11.42
N GLN A 133 10.72 -6.80 10.56
CA GLN A 133 11.98 -7.56 10.65
C GLN A 133 12.76 -7.25 11.92
N LYS A 134 12.80 -5.98 12.34
CA LYS A 134 13.46 -5.56 13.59
C LYS A 134 12.78 -6.20 14.82
N LEU A 135 11.48 -6.45 14.74
CA LEU A 135 10.68 -7.15 15.75
C LEU A 135 10.72 -8.68 15.61
N GLY A 136 11.52 -9.22 14.68
CA GLY A 136 11.65 -10.66 14.45
C GLY A 136 10.45 -11.29 13.73
N GLN A 137 9.62 -10.47 13.07
CA GLN A 137 8.47 -10.91 12.28
C GLN A 137 8.80 -10.99 10.79
N GLU A 138 8.04 -11.82 10.08
CA GLU A 138 8.10 -11.91 8.62
C GLU A 138 7.63 -10.61 7.96
N THR A 139 8.13 -10.35 6.76
CA THR A 139 7.61 -9.25 5.90
C THR A 139 6.12 -9.44 5.60
N LEU A 140 5.43 -8.39 5.16
CA LEU A 140 4.03 -8.49 4.72
C LEU A 140 3.83 -9.58 3.66
N ALA A 141 4.74 -9.69 2.70
CA ALA A 141 4.69 -10.77 1.72
C ALA A 141 4.88 -12.15 2.38
N GLY A 142 5.80 -12.28 3.33
CA GLY A 142 5.99 -13.49 4.14
C GLY A 142 4.73 -13.90 4.91
N GLN A 143 4.11 -12.94 5.60
CA GLN A 143 2.87 -13.16 6.36
C GLN A 143 1.68 -13.52 5.47
N LEU A 144 1.56 -12.88 4.30
CA LEU A 144 0.50 -13.18 3.34
C LEU A 144 0.58 -14.64 2.86
N LEU A 145 1.78 -15.16 2.62
CA LEU A 145 1.98 -16.54 2.20
C LEU A 145 1.52 -17.53 3.26
N VAL A 146 1.85 -17.25 4.53
CA VAL A 146 1.42 -18.08 5.65
C VAL A 146 -0.11 -18.06 5.77
N ALA A 147 -0.73 -16.88 5.66
CA ALA A 147 -2.18 -16.74 5.72
C ALA A 147 -2.90 -17.48 4.58
N ASP A 148 -2.32 -17.50 3.38
CA ASP A 148 -2.86 -18.20 2.22
C ASP A 148 -2.80 -19.74 2.40
N GLN A 149 -1.71 -20.24 3.01
CA GLN A 149 -1.54 -21.66 3.31
C GLN A 149 -2.51 -22.14 4.41
N THR A 150 -2.67 -21.36 5.49
CA THR A 150 -3.55 -21.74 6.60
C THR A 150 -5.03 -21.60 6.28
N GLY A 151 -5.40 -20.71 5.34
CA GLY A 151 -6.77 -20.60 4.83
C GLY A 151 -7.20 -21.77 3.94
N ASN A 152 -6.24 -22.42 3.26
CA ASN A 152 -6.51 -23.51 2.32
C ASN A 152 -6.55 -24.91 2.99
N ASP A 153 -6.14 -25.01 4.26
CA ASP A 153 -6.07 -26.28 5.00
C ASP A 153 -7.44 -26.75 5.57
N SER A 154 -8.53 -26.07 5.23
CA SER A 154 -9.90 -26.43 5.66
C SER A 154 -10.70 -27.23 4.63
N SER A 155 -10.11 -27.60 3.49
CA SER A 155 -10.77 -28.46 2.48
C SER A 155 -9.77 -29.27 1.68
N TRP A 156 -9.25 -30.36 2.26
CA TRP A 156 -8.97 -31.63 1.56
C TRP A 156 -8.36 -32.69 2.50
N SER A 157 -9.23 -33.53 3.07
CA SER A 157 -8.89 -34.92 3.36
C SER A 157 -10.08 -35.77 2.96
N SER A 158 -10.13 -36.15 1.69
CA SER A 158 -10.89 -37.31 1.24
C SER A 158 -10.21 -37.91 0.00
N LYS A 159 -9.48 -38.99 0.30
CA LYS A 159 -9.18 -40.16 -0.53
C LYS A 159 -8.13 -40.01 -1.64
N SER A 160 -7.07 -40.78 -1.41
CA SER A 160 -6.28 -41.47 -2.41
C SER A 160 -7.17 -42.16 -3.45
N ASP A 161 -6.83 -42.04 -4.73
CA ASP A 161 -6.21 -43.13 -5.50
C ASP A 161 -5.91 -42.68 -6.94
N SER A 162 -4.69 -43.06 -7.38
CA SER A 162 -4.25 -43.41 -8.74
C SER A 162 -4.38 -42.43 -9.94
N GLU A 163 -3.22 -42.28 -10.59
CA GLU A 163 -2.95 -42.25 -12.04
C GLU A 163 -2.94 -40.92 -12.83
N SER A 164 -1.69 -40.49 -13.06
CA SER A 164 -1.11 -39.80 -14.22
C SER A 164 -2.02 -39.27 -15.33
N ASN A 165 -1.95 -37.96 -15.60
CA ASN A 165 -1.49 -37.49 -16.93
C ASN A 165 -1.03 -36.02 -16.93
N SER A 166 -0.16 -35.73 -17.88
CA SER A 166 0.52 -34.49 -18.25
C SER A 166 -0.28 -33.17 -18.16
N ASN A 167 0.35 -32.13 -17.61
CA ASN A 167 0.42 -30.77 -18.19
C ASN A 167 1.49 -29.94 -17.45
N SER A 168 2.63 -29.71 -18.10
CA SER A 168 3.74 -28.91 -17.56
C SER A 168 3.47 -27.40 -17.54
N GLU A 169 2.39 -26.95 -18.17
CA GLU A 169 1.91 -25.56 -18.11
C GLU A 169 1.01 -25.33 -16.88
N ASP A 170 0.16 -26.30 -16.51
CA ASP A 170 -0.68 -26.26 -15.30
C ASP A 170 0.14 -26.34 -14.00
N GLU A 171 1.32 -26.99 -14.01
CA GLU A 171 2.24 -27.02 -12.87
C GLU A 171 2.98 -25.68 -12.65
N GLN A 172 3.16 -24.87 -13.70
CA GLN A 172 3.72 -23.52 -13.56
C GLN A 172 2.69 -22.53 -13.01
N GLU A 173 1.40 -22.71 -13.33
CA GLU A 173 0.31 -21.90 -12.78
C GLU A 173 0.03 -22.22 -11.30
N LYS A 174 0.17 -23.49 -10.90
CA LYS A 174 -0.01 -23.96 -9.50
C LYS A 174 0.97 -23.38 -8.50
N ASN A 175 2.05 -22.75 -8.95
CA ASN A 175 3.08 -22.18 -8.06
C ASN A 175 3.18 -20.65 -8.17
N LYS A 176 2.13 -19.97 -8.67
CA LYS A 176 2.07 -18.50 -8.67
C LYS A 176 1.86 -18.01 -7.24
N LYS A 177 2.98 -17.88 -6.53
CA LYS A 177 3.09 -17.32 -5.19
C LYS A 177 2.25 -16.03 -5.10
N ARG A 178 1.27 -16.00 -4.19
CA ARG A 178 0.43 -14.82 -3.95
C ARG A 178 1.32 -13.64 -3.61
N GLU A 179 1.23 -12.58 -4.42
CA GLU A 179 1.94 -11.32 -4.20
C GLU A 179 1.03 -10.28 -3.56
N LEU A 180 1.62 -9.25 -2.96
CA LEU A 180 0.84 -8.11 -2.47
C LEU A 180 0.18 -7.40 -3.66
N LEU A 181 -1.12 -7.13 -3.54
CA LEU A 181 -1.88 -6.28 -4.44
C LEU A 181 -1.73 -4.84 -3.98
N ILE A 182 -0.99 -4.04 -4.75
CA ILE A 182 -0.68 -2.64 -4.45
C ILE A 182 -1.27 -1.71 -5.51
N VAL A 183 -1.80 -0.58 -5.07
CA VAL A 183 -2.18 0.55 -5.93
C VAL A 183 -1.36 1.77 -5.55
N ASP A 184 -0.65 2.37 -6.51
CA ASP A 184 0.12 3.58 -6.32
C ASP A 184 -0.35 4.68 -7.28
N PRO A 185 -1.14 5.65 -6.80
CA PRO A 185 -1.63 6.75 -7.60
C PRO A 185 -0.52 7.56 -8.30
N LEU A 186 0.69 7.62 -7.73
CA LEU A 186 1.83 8.31 -8.36
C LEU A 186 2.28 7.61 -9.64
N VAL A 187 2.24 6.27 -9.67
CA VAL A 187 2.58 5.51 -10.88
C VAL A 187 1.51 5.69 -11.95
N ILE A 188 0.24 5.64 -11.56
CA ILE A 188 -0.88 5.86 -12.48
C ILE A 188 -0.81 7.27 -13.09
N ASP A 189 -0.64 8.31 -12.26
CA ASP A 189 -0.54 9.69 -12.72
C ASP A 189 0.68 9.92 -13.63
N ARG A 190 1.85 9.36 -13.30
CA ARG A 190 3.05 9.45 -14.16
C ARG A 190 2.86 8.78 -15.51
N ALA A 191 2.09 7.70 -15.56
CA ALA A 191 1.88 6.93 -16.78
C ALA A 191 0.91 7.60 -17.74
N LEU A 192 -0.13 8.24 -17.20
CA LEU A 192 -1.29 8.69 -17.99
C LEU A 192 -1.38 10.20 -18.12
N SER A 193 -0.94 10.96 -17.11
CA SER A 193 -1.05 12.41 -17.11
C SER A 193 0.12 13.08 -17.82
N HIS A 194 -0.20 13.88 -18.84
CA HIS A 194 0.76 14.73 -19.54
C HIS A 194 1.05 16.06 -18.81
N ARG A 195 0.58 16.21 -17.57
CA ARG A 195 0.77 17.46 -16.80
C ARG A 195 2.24 17.77 -16.53
N SER A 196 2.58 19.06 -16.59
CA SER A 196 3.85 19.58 -16.11
C SER A 196 3.85 19.77 -14.58
N GLY A 197 5.04 19.90 -13.99
CA GLY A 197 5.18 20.25 -12.58
C GLY A 197 5.47 19.07 -11.66
N LYS A 198 5.52 19.36 -10.36
CA LYS A 198 5.79 18.38 -9.31
C LYS A 198 4.61 17.39 -9.18
N ARG A 199 4.93 16.21 -8.64
CA ARG A 199 3.98 15.12 -8.39
C ARG A 199 4.11 14.66 -6.95
N THR A 200 4.06 15.61 -6.02
CA THR A 200 3.79 15.27 -4.61
C THR A 200 2.32 14.91 -4.48
N LEU A 201 1.92 14.31 -3.35
CA LEU A 201 0.51 14.05 -3.06
C LEU A 201 -0.30 15.34 -3.19
N THR A 202 0.13 16.42 -2.54
CA THR A 202 -0.49 17.76 -2.62
C THR A 202 -0.62 18.30 -4.05
N ASP A 203 0.43 18.22 -4.87
CA ASP A 203 0.36 18.70 -6.26
C ASP A 203 -0.61 17.86 -7.11
N THR A 204 -0.74 16.58 -6.77
CA THR A 204 -1.56 15.63 -7.52
C THR A 204 -3.02 15.75 -7.15
N THR A 205 -3.33 15.89 -5.86
CA THR A 205 -4.69 16.16 -5.37
C THR A 205 -5.21 17.48 -5.93
N TYR A 206 -4.38 18.53 -5.91
CA TYR A 206 -4.72 19.80 -6.57
C TYR A 206 -5.01 19.63 -8.06
N TYR A 207 -4.18 18.88 -8.78
CA TYR A 207 -4.37 18.65 -10.22
C TYR A 207 -5.68 17.93 -10.55
N TYR A 208 -6.06 16.92 -9.75
CA TYR A 208 -7.30 16.16 -9.94
C TYR A 208 -8.52 16.77 -9.25
N GLY A 209 -8.38 17.94 -8.61
CA GLY A 209 -9.47 18.62 -7.92
C GLY A 209 -9.92 17.96 -6.61
N VAL A 210 -9.09 17.09 -6.02
CA VAL A 210 -9.34 16.50 -4.70
C VAL A 210 -9.15 17.56 -3.63
N GLN A 211 -10.18 17.78 -2.82
CA GLN A 211 -10.13 18.70 -1.69
C GLN A 211 -9.54 17.98 -0.46
N PRO A 212 -8.51 18.52 0.20
CA PRO A 212 -7.93 17.89 1.38
C PRO A 212 -8.92 17.87 2.54
N HIS A 213 -9.00 16.74 3.25
CA HIS A 213 -9.78 16.57 4.48
C HIS A 213 -8.93 16.86 5.74
N GLY A 214 -8.12 17.92 5.72
CA GLY A 214 -7.15 18.24 6.78
C GLY A 214 -5.94 18.99 6.25
N SER A 215 -4.88 19.08 7.07
CA SER A 215 -3.56 19.51 6.61
C SER A 215 -2.79 18.32 6.07
N PHE A 216 -2.01 18.51 5.00
CA PHE A 216 -0.99 17.53 4.60
C PHE A 216 0.10 17.43 5.67
N HIS A 217 0.78 16.27 5.78
CA HIS A 217 1.68 15.88 6.89
C HIS A 217 0.97 15.38 8.17
N ASP A 218 -0.29 14.95 8.01
CA ASP A 218 -1.00 14.11 8.93
C ASP A 218 -1.29 12.79 8.20
N ALA A 219 -0.81 11.67 8.73
CA ALA A 219 -0.89 10.37 8.06
C ALA A 219 -2.33 10.02 7.65
N THR A 220 -3.33 10.41 8.45
CA THR A 220 -4.75 10.16 8.14
C THR A 220 -5.21 11.00 6.96
N ALA A 221 -4.94 12.30 6.99
CA ALA A 221 -5.33 13.22 5.91
C ALA A 221 -4.63 12.84 4.59
N ASP A 222 -3.36 12.46 4.64
CA ASP A 222 -2.58 12.02 3.48
C ASP A 222 -3.10 10.70 2.93
N THR A 223 -3.45 9.74 3.80
CA THR A 223 -4.08 8.48 3.38
C THR A 223 -5.42 8.70 2.69
N ILE A 224 -6.29 9.52 3.28
CA ILE A 224 -7.61 9.84 2.71
C ILE A 224 -7.43 10.50 1.34
N ALA A 225 -6.56 11.51 1.25
CA ALA A 225 -6.29 12.22 0.01
C ALA A 225 -5.71 11.28 -1.07
N ALA A 226 -4.87 10.32 -0.70
CA ALA A 226 -4.32 9.33 -1.62
C ALA A 226 -5.42 8.40 -2.17
N VAL A 227 -6.37 7.97 -1.33
CA VAL A 227 -7.50 7.14 -1.77
C VAL A 227 -8.50 7.94 -2.60
N ASP A 228 -8.76 9.20 -2.24
CA ASP A 228 -9.64 10.11 -2.99
C ASP A 228 -9.19 10.35 -4.42
N LEU A 229 -7.90 10.19 -4.73
CA LEU A 229 -7.39 10.33 -6.10
C LEU A 229 -7.97 9.30 -7.07
N ILE A 230 -8.40 8.12 -6.60
CA ILE A 230 -8.77 7.02 -7.51
C ILE A 230 -10.01 7.35 -8.34
N ALA A 231 -11.03 7.97 -7.75
CA ALA A 231 -12.26 8.33 -8.46
C ALA A 231 -11.99 9.33 -9.62
N PRO A 232 -11.40 10.52 -9.39
CA PRO A 232 -11.13 11.48 -10.46
C PRO A 232 -10.04 11.00 -11.44
N ILE A 233 -9.05 10.21 -11.01
CA ILE A 233 -8.11 9.56 -11.93
C ILE A 233 -8.86 8.61 -12.87
N SER A 234 -9.78 7.81 -12.34
CA SER A 234 -10.58 6.86 -13.12
C SER A 234 -11.53 7.56 -14.09
N GLU A 235 -12.09 8.71 -13.70
CA GLU A 235 -12.92 9.54 -14.57
C GLU A 235 -12.10 10.17 -15.70
N ALA A 236 -10.93 10.73 -15.38
CA ALA A 236 -10.04 11.33 -16.38
C ALA A 236 -9.41 10.30 -17.32
N TYR A 237 -9.16 9.09 -16.81
CA TYR A 237 -8.52 8.00 -17.53
C TYR A 237 -9.26 6.68 -17.31
N PRO A 238 -10.36 6.44 -18.04
CA PRO A 238 -11.13 5.20 -17.93
C PRO A 238 -10.27 3.94 -18.10
N GLN A 239 -9.23 4.00 -18.94
CA GLN A 239 -8.29 2.89 -19.13
C GLN A 239 -7.51 2.50 -17.88
N ALA A 240 -7.43 3.34 -16.84
CA ALA A 240 -6.90 2.97 -15.52
C ALA A 240 -8.02 2.49 -14.60
N GLY A 241 -9.15 3.18 -14.57
CA GLY A 241 -10.30 2.82 -13.73
C GLY A 241 -10.91 1.45 -14.07
N ASP A 242 -10.88 1.08 -15.34
CA ASP A 242 -11.41 -0.19 -15.85
C ASP A 242 -10.41 -1.36 -15.73
N LEU A 243 -9.17 -1.11 -15.27
CA LEU A 243 -8.20 -2.20 -15.08
C LEU A 243 -8.65 -3.09 -13.92
N PRO A 244 -8.72 -4.42 -14.16
CA PRO A 244 -8.92 -5.38 -13.08
C PRO A 244 -7.82 -5.30 -12.04
N VAL A 245 -8.17 -5.38 -10.75
CA VAL A 245 -7.19 -5.32 -9.66
C VAL A 245 -6.12 -6.41 -9.75
N GLY A 246 -6.46 -7.60 -10.28
CA GLY A 246 -5.51 -8.68 -10.52
C GLY A 246 -4.45 -8.38 -11.61
N GLN A 247 -4.68 -7.35 -12.43
CA GLN A 247 -3.76 -6.94 -13.49
C GLN A 247 -2.97 -5.66 -13.15
N LEU A 248 -3.35 -4.95 -12.07
CA LEU A 248 -2.78 -3.65 -11.72
C LEU A 248 -1.29 -3.72 -11.41
N MET A 249 -0.82 -4.74 -10.71
CA MET A 249 0.61 -4.87 -10.38
C MET A 249 1.48 -4.93 -11.63
N ASP A 250 1.10 -5.77 -12.58
CA ASP A 250 1.83 -5.93 -13.84
C ASP A 250 1.76 -4.69 -14.72
N TRP A 251 0.60 -4.03 -14.77
CA TRP A 251 0.45 -2.78 -15.50
C TRP A 251 1.32 -1.67 -14.90
N GLN A 252 1.25 -1.47 -13.58
CA GLN A 252 2.00 -0.42 -12.89
C GLN A 252 3.52 -0.68 -12.93
N ARG A 253 3.98 -1.94 -12.89
CA ARG A 253 5.40 -2.28 -13.12
C ARG A 253 5.89 -1.84 -14.49
N ARG A 254 5.15 -2.17 -15.55
CA ARG A 254 5.48 -1.76 -16.92
C ARG A 254 5.45 -0.23 -17.05
N ALA A 255 4.45 0.41 -16.48
CA ALA A 255 4.31 1.86 -16.48
C ALA A 255 5.50 2.55 -15.77
N HIS A 256 5.87 2.07 -14.58
CA HIS A 256 7.02 2.58 -13.85
C HIS A 256 8.33 2.37 -14.61
N GLN A 257 8.54 1.20 -15.23
CA GLN A 257 9.73 0.94 -16.05
C GLN A 257 9.82 1.89 -17.25
N ALA A 258 8.71 2.11 -17.96
CA ALA A 258 8.64 3.04 -19.08
C ALA A 258 8.96 4.48 -18.64
N TRP A 259 8.33 4.93 -17.54
CA TRP A 259 8.62 6.24 -16.94
C TRP A 259 10.09 6.37 -16.54
N LYS A 260 10.64 5.39 -15.81
CA LYS A 260 12.03 5.40 -15.33
C LYS A 260 13.01 5.51 -16.49
N LYS A 261 12.77 4.79 -17.59
CA LYS A 261 13.60 4.89 -18.79
C LYS A 261 13.61 6.32 -19.33
N GLN A 262 12.45 6.90 -19.60
CA GLN A 262 12.33 8.25 -20.16
C GLN A 262 12.93 9.31 -19.22
N PHE A 263 12.68 9.18 -17.91
CA PHE A 263 13.21 10.09 -16.92
C PHE A 263 14.73 10.00 -16.81
N ASN A 264 15.30 8.81 -16.87
CA ASN A 264 16.76 8.62 -16.89
C ASN A 264 17.39 9.15 -18.18
N ASP A 265 16.77 8.95 -19.34
CA ASP A 265 17.22 9.54 -20.61
C ASP A 265 17.28 11.07 -20.50
N TYR A 266 16.25 11.69 -19.89
CA TYR A 266 16.22 13.12 -19.59
C TYR A 266 17.33 13.52 -18.60
N LEU A 267 17.49 12.84 -17.47
CA LEU A 267 18.53 13.16 -16.48
C LEU A 267 19.93 13.12 -17.10
N LEU A 268 20.23 12.09 -17.89
CA LEU A 268 21.49 11.94 -18.61
C LEU A 268 21.70 13.08 -19.60
N SER A 269 20.66 13.50 -20.35
CA SER A 269 20.74 14.67 -21.24
C SER A 269 21.05 15.98 -20.51
N ARG A 270 20.78 16.04 -19.20
CA ARG A 270 21.05 17.19 -18.32
C ARG A 270 22.32 17.00 -17.48
N GLY A 271 23.13 15.98 -17.76
CA GLY A 271 24.36 15.67 -17.02
C GLY A 271 24.13 15.22 -15.58
N ARG A 272 22.94 14.71 -15.25
CA ARG A 272 22.56 14.25 -13.91
C ARG A 272 22.63 12.72 -13.83
N LYS A 273 22.84 12.21 -12.61
CA LYS A 273 22.86 10.77 -12.34
C LYS A 273 21.46 10.17 -12.52
N PRO A 274 21.32 8.99 -13.15
CA PRO A 274 20.04 8.30 -13.28
C PRO A 274 19.53 7.79 -11.93
N VAL A 275 18.21 7.65 -11.80
CA VAL A 275 17.59 6.98 -10.65
C VAL A 275 17.71 5.47 -10.77
N THR A 276 17.96 4.81 -9.65
CA THR A 276 18.18 3.35 -9.57
C THR A 276 17.01 2.58 -8.99
N ASP A 277 16.09 3.24 -8.30
CA ASP A 277 15.01 2.60 -7.53
C ASP A 277 13.99 1.85 -8.40
N SER A 278 13.32 0.87 -7.81
CA SER A 278 12.29 0.03 -8.45
C SER A 278 11.00 0.02 -7.65
N TRP A 279 9.86 -0.01 -8.33
CA TRP A 279 8.52 -0.01 -7.76
C TRP A 279 7.97 -1.45 -7.58
N PHE A 280 8.64 -2.33 -6.82
CA PHE A 280 8.31 -3.77 -6.69
C PHE A 280 8.70 -4.67 -7.89
N PRO A 281 9.97 -5.09 -8.00
CA PRO A 281 10.40 -6.07 -9.01
C PRO A 281 9.75 -7.44 -8.75
N ARG A 282 9.67 -8.25 -9.81
CA ARG A 282 9.35 -9.70 -9.69
C ARG A 282 10.60 -10.48 -9.29
#